data_AF-A0A7Z9KEK9-F1
#
_entry.id   AF-A0A7Z9KEK9-F1
#
_cell.length_a   1.000
_cell.length_b   1.000
_cell.length_c   1.000
_cell.angle_alpha   90.00
_cell.angle_beta   90.00
_cell.angle_gamma   90.00
#
_symmetry.space_group_name_H-M   'P 1'
#
loop_
_entity.id
_entity.type
_entity.pdbx_description
1 polymer ?
#
loop_
_entity_poly.entity_id
_entity_poly.type
_entity_poly.pdbx_seq_one_letter_code
_entity_poly.pdbx_strand_id
1 'polypeptide(L)'
;MASISKSQGMWRVRIRHKETPQLSRVFVRKGDATQWATQTERALQLGLLSPDHDCTLAELLHRYAVEVTPKKRSVGPEKSRINKLCQYEIGNIRLSNLTSNDIAKFRDERLITVSGTTVVKDLLLISHAIKTAQREWDFKLPSNPVDNVNKPSVNKPRDRRLEEGEEERLLQACKQSSNHWFHPIVQVAIE
;
A
#
# COMPACT_ATOMS: atom_id res chain seq x y z
N MET A 1 -18.57 26.69 -9.84
CA MET A 1 -18.17 27.61 -10.92
C MET A 1 -16.67 27.86 -10.85
N ALA A 2 -15.97 27.47 -11.90
CA ALA A 2 -14.56 27.77 -12.11
C ALA A 2 -14.35 29.23 -12.56
N SER A 3 -13.38 29.92 -11.95
CA SER A 3 -12.93 31.25 -12.36
C SER A 3 -11.48 31.19 -12.78
N ILE A 4 -11.17 31.70 -13.97
CA ILE A 4 -9.82 31.74 -14.54
C ILE A 4 -9.35 33.19 -14.56
N SER A 5 -8.22 33.47 -13.92
CA SER A 5 -7.61 34.80 -13.84
C SER A 5 -6.17 34.77 -14.33
N LYS A 6 -5.72 35.82 -15.01
CA LYS A 6 -4.34 35.97 -15.48
C LYS A 6 -3.58 36.89 -14.53
N SER A 7 -2.42 36.46 -14.03
CA SER A 7 -1.56 37.26 -13.15
C SER A 7 -0.09 36.97 -13.46
N GLN A 8 0.69 38.01 -13.77
CA GLN A 8 2.13 37.93 -14.09
C GLN A 8 2.50 36.83 -15.12
N GLY A 9 1.75 36.72 -16.22
CA GLY A 9 2.01 35.72 -17.26
C GLY A 9 1.54 34.29 -16.94
N MET A 10 1.06 34.05 -15.72
CA MET A 10 0.50 32.77 -15.29
C MET A 10 -1.04 32.81 -15.19
N TRP A 11 -1.67 31.68 -15.48
CA TRP A 11 -3.11 31.45 -15.42
C TRP A 11 -3.47 30.77 -14.11
N ARG A 12 -4.16 31.49 -13.23
CA ARG A 12 -4.67 30.94 -11.97
C ARG A 12 -6.12 30.57 -12.12
N VAL A 13 -6.43 29.31 -11.84
CA VAL A 13 -7.80 28.77 -11.80
C VAL A 13 -8.22 28.65 -10.34
N ARG A 14 -9.44 29.12 -10.01
CA ARG A 14 -10.08 28.91 -8.71
C ARG A 14 -11.45 28.29 -8.93
N ILE A 15 -11.74 27.18 -8.24
CA ILE A 15 -13.02 26.50 -8.34
C ILE A 15 -13.71 26.57 -6.98
N ARG A 16 -14.93 27.11 -6.98
CA ARG A 16 -15.80 27.16 -5.81
C ARG A 16 -16.97 26.22 -6.02
N HIS A 17 -17.19 25.32 -5.05
CA HIS A 17 -18.31 24.40 -4.98
C HIS A 17 -18.93 24.47 -3.59
N LYS A 18 -20.25 24.25 -3.47
CA LYS A 18 -20.99 24.48 -2.20
C LYS A 18 -20.53 23.57 -1.05
N GLU A 19 -20.05 22.37 -1.36
CA GLU A 19 -19.71 21.32 -0.38
C GLU A 19 -18.21 21.01 -0.31
N THR A 20 -17.35 21.89 -0.86
CA THR A 20 -15.91 21.61 -1.03
C THR A 20 -15.10 22.88 -0.78
N PRO A 21 -14.01 22.86 0.04
CA PRO A 21 -13.00 23.91 0.06
C PRO A 21 -12.54 24.35 -1.33
N GLN A 22 -12.23 25.64 -1.43
CA GLN A 22 -11.85 26.29 -2.68
C GLN A 22 -10.54 25.71 -3.23
N LEU A 23 -10.61 25.00 -4.36
CA LEU A 23 -9.44 24.50 -5.06
C LEU A 23 -8.83 25.63 -5.90
N SER A 24 -7.50 25.81 -5.81
CA SER A 24 -6.79 26.77 -6.64
C SER A 24 -5.48 26.20 -7.19
N ARG A 25 -5.20 26.45 -8.47
CA ARG A 25 -3.97 26.01 -9.13
C ARG A 25 -3.52 27.04 -10.17
N VAL A 26 -2.23 27.10 -10.44
CA VAL A 26 -1.61 28.06 -11.36
C VAL A 26 -0.94 27.30 -12.51
N PHE A 27 -1.08 27.80 -13.74
CA PHE A 27 -0.61 27.21 -14.97
C PHE A 27 0.11 28.25 -15.84
N VAL A 28 1.04 27.82 -16.69
CA VAL A 28 1.74 28.73 -17.62
C VAL A 28 0.91 28.94 -18.90
N ARG A 29 0.20 27.91 -19.36
CA ARG A 29 -0.63 27.96 -20.58
C ARG A 29 -2.12 28.07 -20.24
N LYS A 30 -2.85 28.84 -21.07
CA LYS A 30 -4.30 29.01 -20.95
C LYS A 30 -5.04 27.69 -21.22
N GLY A 31 -4.58 26.91 -22.20
CA GLY A 31 -5.17 25.63 -22.57
C GLY A 31 -5.22 24.66 -21.40
N ASP A 32 -4.07 24.44 -20.74
CA ASP A 32 -3.94 23.56 -19.58
C ASP A 32 -4.83 24.04 -18.41
N ALA A 33 -4.90 25.35 -18.19
CA ALA A 33 -5.76 25.94 -17.16
C ALA A 33 -7.25 25.66 -17.41
N THR A 34 -7.71 25.82 -18.65
CA THR A 34 -9.10 25.53 -19.03
C THR A 34 -9.40 24.05 -18.94
N GLN A 35 -8.49 23.19 -19.42
CA GLN A 35 -8.68 21.74 -19.41
C GLN A 35 -8.72 21.19 -17.97
N TRP A 36 -7.84 21.67 -17.10
CA TRP A 36 -7.86 21.34 -15.67
C TRP A 36 -9.12 21.85 -14.98
N ALA A 37 -9.59 23.06 -15.32
CA ALA A 37 -10.83 23.61 -14.78
C ALA A 37 -12.04 22.72 -15.12
N THR A 38 -12.18 22.32 -16.38
CA THR A 38 -13.28 21.46 -16.83
C THR A 38 -13.21 20.06 -16.23
N GLN A 39 -12.02 19.45 -16.15
CA GLN A 39 -11.85 18.14 -15.51
C GLN A 39 -12.19 18.18 -14.02
N THR A 40 -11.72 19.21 -13.31
CA THR A 40 -11.93 19.35 -11.87
C THR A 40 -13.39 19.68 -11.55
N GLU A 41 -14.04 20.53 -12.35
CA GLU A 41 -15.47 20.82 -12.19
C GLU A 41 -16.33 19.59 -12.50
N ARG A 42 -15.99 18.80 -13.53
CA ARG A 42 -16.64 17.53 -13.82
C ARG A 42 -16.44 16.51 -12.70
N ALA A 43 -15.24 16.43 -12.13
CA ALA A 43 -14.95 15.54 -11.01
C ALA A 43 -15.70 15.97 -9.73
N LEU A 44 -15.84 17.28 -9.47
CA LEU A 44 -16.68 17.80 -8.38
C LEU A 44 -18.17 17.50 -8.62
N GLN A 45 -18.65 17.65 -9.86
CA GLN A 45 -20.04 17.40 -10.22
C GLN A 45 -20.41 15.91 -10.15
N LEU A 46 -19.47 15.02 -10.46
CA LEU A 46 -19.57 13.58 -10.23
C LEU A 46 -19.38 13.19 -8.76
N GLY A 47 -19.12 14.18 -7.88
CA GLY A 47 -18.85 13.98 -6.46
C GLY A 47 -17.48 13.39 -6.16
N LEU A 48 -16.66 13.03 -7.14
CA LEU A 48 -15.35 12.36 -6.99
C LEU A 48 -14.33 13.13 -6.13
N LEU A 49 -14.53 14.44 -5.96
CA LEU A 49 -13.68 15.30 -5.17
C LEU A 49 -14.42 15.76 -3.90
N SER A 50 -14.53 14.85 -2.93
CA SER A 50 -14.84 15.22 -1.55
C SER A 50 -13.51 15.37 -0.80
N PRO A 51 -13.11 16.59 -0.42
CA PRO A 51 -11.82 16.88 0.22
C PRO A 51 -11.73 16.35 1.66
N ASP A 52 -12.83 15.84 2.20
CA ASP A 52 -12.85 15.10 3.47
C ASP A 52 -12.26 13.68 3.37
N HIS A 53 -12.00 13.17 2.16
CA HIS A 53 -11.56 11.78 1.93
C HIS A 53 -10.28 11.68 1.08
N ASP A 54 -9.38 12.67 1.15
CA ASP A 54 -8.03 12.55 0.60
C ASP A 54 -7.01 12.50 1.75
N CYS A 55 -6.40 11.34 1.94
CA CYS A 55 -5.34 11.13 2.93
C CYS A 55 -4.11 10.50 2.28
N THR A 56 -3.02 10.44 3.01
CA THR A 56 -1.82 9.70 2.61
C THR A 56 -2.06 8.19 2.68
N LEU A 57 -1.29 7.42 1.91
CA LEU A 57 -1.35 5.96 2.00
C LEU A 57 -1.01 5.48 3.41
N ALA A 58 -0.07 6.13 4.11
CA ALA A 58 0.27 5.81 5.49
C ALA A 58 -0.91 6.00 6.44
N GLU A 59 -1.63 7.11 6.35
CA GLU A 59 -2.84 7.38 7.15
C GLU A 59 -3.93 6.34 6.88
N LEU A 60 -4.13 5.98 5.61
CA LEU A 60 -5.06 4.92 5.22
C LEU A 60 -4.70 3.58 5.86
N LEU A 61 -3.42 3.19 5.77
CA LEU A 61 -2.92 1.93 6.33
C LEU A 61 -3.01 1.93 7.86
N HIS A 62 -2.79 3.06 8.52
CA HIS A 62 -2.98 3.19 9.96
C HIS A 62 -4.44 3.01 10.37
N ARG A 63 -5.38 3.65 9.66
CA ARG A 63 -6.81 3.44 9.89
C ARG A 63 -7.19 1.98 9.67
N TYR A 64 -6.66 1.36 8.62
CA TYR A 64 -6.85 -0.07 8.34
C TYR A 64 -6.30 -0.99 9.44
N ALA A 65 -5.18 -0.61 10.07
CA ALA A 65 -4.60 -1.31 11.21
C ALA A 65 -5.48 -1.29 12.47
N VAL A 66 -6.29 -0.24 12.63
CA VAL A 66 -7.17 -0.04 13.79
C VAL A 66 -8.54 -0.67 13.56
N GLU A 67 -9.15 -0.48 12.39
CA GLU A 67 -10.54 -0.89 12.16
C GLU A 67 -10.70 -2.32 11.62
N VAL A 68 -9.77 -2.77 10.77
CA VAL A 68 -9.92 -4.04 10.02
C VAL A 68 -8.96 -5.12 10.53
N THR A 69 -7.70 -4.77 10.75
CA THR A 69 -6.68 -5.74 11.17
C THR A 69 -7.04 -6.51 12.45
N PRO A 70 -7.71 -5.94 13.48
CA PRO A 70 -8.10 -6.69 14.68
C PRO A 70 -9.12 -7.80 14.42
N LYS A 71 -9.90 -7.71 13.34
CA LYS A 71 -10.90 -8.72 12.96
C LYS A 71 -10.26 -9.95 12.30
N LYS A 72 -8.96 -9.90 11.99
CA LYS A 72 -8.24 -10.97 11.30
C LYS A 72 -7.45 -11.84 12.28
N ARG A 73 -7.25 -13.10 11.93
CA ARG A 73 -6.39 -14.04 12.68
C ARG A 73 -4.91 -13.61 12.72
N SER A 74 -4.46 -12.81 11.75
CA SER A 74 -3.05 -12.44 11.54
C SER A 74 -2.70 -11.03 12.02
N VAL A 75 -3.23 -10.59 13.17
CA VAL A 75 -3.08 -9.21 13.69
C VAL A 75 -1.61 -8.77 13.79
N GLY A 76 -0.77 -9.56 14.48
CA GLY A 76 0.62 -9.19 14.77
C GLY A 76 1.48 -9.01 13.51
N PRO A 77 1.59 -10.02 12.64
CA PRO A 77 2.34 -9.92 11.39
C PRO A 77 1.83 -8.80 10.46
N GLU A 78 0.52 -8.57 10.43
CA GLU A 78 -0.09 -7.55 9.57
C GLU A 78 0.23 -6.13 10.08
N LYS A 79 0.12 -5.87 11.39
CA LYS A 79 0.53 -4.59 11.99
C LYS A 79 2.01 -4.29 11.75
N SER A 80 2.89 -5.28 11.92
CA SER A 80 4.33 -5.11 11.64
C SER A 80 4.57 -4.74 10.17
N ARG A 81 3.83 -5.34 9.25
CA ARG A 81 3.91 -5.03 7.81
C ARG A 81 3.41 -3.62 7.51
N ILE A 82 2.26 -3.22 8.06
CA ILE A 82 1.71 -1.87 7.93
C ILE A 82 2.73 -0.84 8.40
N ASN A 83 3.29 -1.00 9.61
CA ASN A 83 4.27 -0.06 10.14
C ASN A 83 5.51 0.07 9.25
N LYS A 84 5.98 -1.04 8.66
CA LYS A 84 7.08 -1.02 7.68
C LYS A 84 6.67 -0.28 6.41
N LEU A 85 5.47 -0.51 5.88
CA LEU A 85 4.98 0.17 4.68
C LEU A 85 4.88 1.67 4.86
N CYS A 86 4.44 2.14 6.03
CA CYS A 86 4.38 3.56 6.35
C CYS A 86 5.76 4.25 6.38
N GLN A 87 6.86 3.50 6.50
CA GLN A 87 8.23 4.06 6.49
C GLN A 87 8.80 4.25 5.08
N TYR A 88 8.16 3.68 4.04
CA TYR A 88 8.59 3.87 2.66
C TYR A 88 7.99 5.15 2.07
N GLU A 89 8.66 5.72 1.07
CA GLU A 89 8.22 6.93 0.36
C GLU A 89 6.79 6.84 -0.17
N ILE A 90 6.36 5.64 -0.58
CA ILE A 90 4.99 5.37 -1.03
C ILE A 90 3.93 5.70 0.03
N GLY A 91 4.26 5.60 1.32
CA GLY A 91 3.39 5.93 2.43
C GLY A 91 3.05 7.42 2.49
N ASN A 92 3.96 8.29 2.05
CA ASN A 92 3.79 9.75 2.05
C ASN A 92 2.95 10.26 0.87
N ILE A 93 2.70 9.41 -0.13
CA ILE A 93 1.92 9.77 -1.31
C ILE A 93 0.43 9.84 -0.93
N ARG A 94 -0.22 10.94 -1.31
CA ARG A 94 -1.69 11.08 -1.19
C ARG A 94 -2.40 10.12 -2.12
N LEU A 95 -3.51 9.54 -1.67
CA LEU A 95 -4.29 8.58 -2.46
C LEU A 95 -4.79 9.20 -3.77
N SER A 96 -5.10 10.51 -3.79
CA SER A 96 -5.45 11.24 -5.01
C SER A 96 -4.34 11.29 -6.07
N ASN A 97 -3.07 11.22 -5.64
CA ASN A 97 -1.89 11.27 -6.50
C ASN A 97 -1.23 9.90 -6.69
N LEU A 98 -1.72 8.85 -6.02
CA LEU A 98 -1.10 7.54 -6.06
C LEU A 98 -1.30 6.91 -7.44
N THR A 99 -0.22 6.74 -8.19
CA THR A 99 -0.27 6.15 -9.54
C THR A 99 0.23 4.72 -9.54
N SER A 100 -0.11 3.96 -10.59
CA SER A 100 0.43 2.60 -10.79
C SER A 100 1.96 2.61 -10.97
N ASN A 101 2.53 3.72 -11.44
CA ASN A 101 3.98 3.88 -11.55
C ASN A 101 4.65 3.96 -10.16
N ASP A 102 4.03 4.63 -9.19
CA ASP A 102 4.53 4.70 -7.82
C ASP A 102 4.50 3.32 -7.15
N ILE A 103 3.43 2.56 -7.39
CA ILE A 103 3.33 1.16 -6.94
C ILE A 103 4.42 0.28 -7.59
N ALA A 104 4.68 0.44 -8.89
CA ALA A 104 5.71 -0.30 -9.60
C ALA A 104 7.12 0.03 -9.09
N LYS A 105 7.40 1.33 -8.86
CA LYS A 105 8.66 1.79 -8.26
C LYS A 105 8.87 1.16 -6.88
N PHE A 106 7.85 1.21 -6.03
CA PHE A 106 7.89 0.56 -4.71
C PHE A 106 8.14 -0.95 -4.81
N ARG A 107 7.48 -1.65 -5.76
CA ARG A 107 7.71 -3.08 -6.00
C ARG A 107 9.18 -3.34 -6.31
N ASP A 108 9.77 -2.57 -7.22
CA ASP A 108 11.14 -2.78 -7.70
C ASP A 108 12.17 -2.48 -6.60
N GLU A 109 11.96 -1.42 -5.81
CA GLU A 109 12.78 -1.11 -4.64
C GLU A 109 12.72 -2.23 -3.58
N ARG A 110 11.52 -2.79 -3.35
CA ARG A 110 11.35 -3.89 -2.39
C ARG A 110 11.98 -5.19 -2.87
N LEU A 111 11.95 -5.49 -4.16
CA LEU A 111 12.56 -6.70 -4.72
C LEU A 111 14.08 -6.76 -4.53
N ILE A 112 14.76 -5.63 -4.31
CA ILE A 112 16.19 -5.60 -3.97
C ILE A 112 16.44 -6.21 -2.59
N THR A 113 15.52 -6.02 -1.64
CA THR A 113 15.72 -6.38 -0.22
C THR A 113 14.96 -7.62 0.21
N VAL A 114 13.87 -7.97 -0.47
CA VAL A 114 12.99 -9.07 -0.04
C VAL A 114 12.55 -9.96 -1.20
N SER A 115 12.19 -11.18 -0.83
CA SER A 115 11.67 -12.19 -1.73
C SER A 115 10.37 -11.75 -2.44
N GLY A 116 10.13 -12.19 -3.68
CA GLY A 116 8.91 -11.86 -4.44
C GLY A 116 7.61 -12.17 -3.69
N THR A 117 7.53 -13.29 -2.96
CA THR A 117 6.41 -13.65 -2.09
C THR A 117 6.09 -12.57 -1.05
N THR A 118 7.13 -11.92 -0.50
CA THR A 118 6.98 -10.85 0.48
C THR A 118 6.38 -9.61 -0.17
N VAL A 119 6.86 -9.23 -1.35
CA VAL A 119 6.37 -8.07 -2.12
C VAL A 119 4.92 -8.29 -2.55
N VAL A 120 4.55 -9.49 -2.99
CA VAL A 120 3.15 -9.81 -3.32
C VAL A 120 2.24 -9.57 -2.12
N LYS A 121 2.64 -10.00 -0.92
CA LYS A 121 1.86 -9.78 0.30
C LYS A 121 1.77 -8.28 0.67
N ASP A 122 2.83 -7.51 0.44
CA ASP A 122 2.83 -6.05 0.62
C ASP A 122 1.80 -5.39 -0.34
N LEU A 123 1.85 -5.74 -1.62
CA LEU A 123 0.92 -5.22 -2.63
C LEU A 123 -0.53 -5.63 -2.36
N LEU A 124 -0.78 -6.87 -1.94
CA LEU A 124 -2.13 -7.35 -1.60
C LEU A 124 -2.72 -6.59 -0.42
N LEU A 125 -1.90 -6.26 0.59
CA LEU A 125 -2.33 -5.45 1.73
C LEU A 125 -2.74 -4.04 1.28
N ILE A 126 -1.90 -3.37 0.48
CA ILE A 126 -2.20 -2.03 -0.05
C ILE A 126 -3.48 -2.07 -0.89
N SER A 127 -3.61 -3.04 -1.80
CA SER A 127 -4.80 -3.21 -2.65
C SER A 127 -6.07 -3.39 -1.81
N HIS A 128 -6.00 -4.20 -0.77
CA HIS A 128 -7.15 -4.45 0.07
C HIS A 128 -7.51 -3.23 0.93
N ALA A 129 -6.52 -2.51 1.49
CA ALA A 129 -6.78 -1.27 2.21
C ALA A 129 -7.47 -0.22 1.32
N ILE A 130 -7.03 -0.05 0.07
CA ILE A 130 -7.66 0.86 -0.91
C ILE A 130 -9.09 0.41 -1.24
N LYS A 131 -9.32 -0.89 -1.42
CA LYS A 131 -10.67 -1.44 -1.68
C LYS A 131 -11.60 -1.27 -0.49
N THR A 132 -11.11 -1.42 0.74
CA THR A 132 -11.87 -1.11 1.95
C THR A 132 -12.21 0.38 1.99
N ALA A 133 -11.24 1.26 1.70
CA ALA A 133 -11.47 2.70 1.64
C ALA A 133 -12.61 3.06 0.68
N GLN A 134 -12.60 2.47 -0.52
CA GLN A 134 -13.61 2.71 -1.55
C GLN A 134 -15.00 2.19 -1.16
N ARG A 135 -15.07 1.07 -0.42
CA ARG A 135 -16.35 0.37 -0.16
C ARG A 135 -16.99 0.73 1.17
N GLU A 136 -16.18 0.95 2.20
CA GLU A 136 -16.64 1.12 3.59
C GLU A 136 -16.42 2.53 4.12
N TRP A 137 -15.47 3.28 3.56
CA TRP A 137 -15.12 4.63 4.03
C TRP A 137 -15.46 5.72 3.01
N ASP A 138 -16.20 5.39 1.96
CA ASP A 138 -16.65 6.31 0.90
C ASP A 138 -15.53 7.12 0.21
N PHE A 139 -14.30 6.58 0.18
CA PHE A 139 -13.20 7.19 -0.57
C PHE A 139 -13.48 7.09 -2.07
N LYS A 140 -13.66 8.22 -2.73
CA LYS A 140 -13.98 8.30 -4.16
C LYS A 140 -12.74 8.22 -5.04
N LEU A 141 -12.04 7.09 -4.94
CA LEU A 141 -10.90 6.78 -5.79
C LEU A 141 -11.37 6.15 -7.10
N PRO A 142 -10.96 6.66 -8.28
CA PRO A 142 -11.48 6.21 -9.58
C PRO A 142 -11.10 4.75 -9.89
N SER A 143 -9.94 4.29 -9.42
CA SER A 143 -9.50 2.91 -9.53
C SER A 143 -8.46 2.61 -8.46
N ASN A 144 -8.20 1.33 -8.22
CA ASN A 144 -7.09 0.89 -7.36
C ASN A 144 -5.81 0.78 -8.20
N PRO A 145 -4.78 1.62 -7.97
CA PRO A 145 -3.56 1.63 -8.78
C PRO A 145 -2.78 0.30 -8.77
N VAL A 146 -2.96 -0.51 -7.71
CA VAL A 146 -2.29 -1.80 -7.54
C VAL A 146 -2.80 -2.85 -8.54
N ASP A 147 -4.06 -2.77 -8.97
CA ASP A 147 -4.64 -3.77 -9.88
C ASP A 147 -4.01 -3.67 -11.30
N ASN A 148 -3.40 -2.52 -11.63
CA ASN A 148 -2.70 -2.29 -12.90
C ASN A 148 -1.20 -2.61 -12.85
N VAL A 149 -0.71 -3.22 -11.77
CA VAL A 149 0.72 -3.57 -11.61
C VAL A 149 0.93 -5.07 -11.66
N ASN A 150 1.88 -5.49 -12.51
CA ASN A 150 2.31 -6.89 -12.56
C ASN A 150 2.99 -7.28 -11.25
N LYS A 151 2.44 -8.30 -10.60
CA LYS A 151 2.97 -8.88 -9.37
C LYS A 151 4.20 -9.73 -9.68
N PRO A 152 5.26 -9.69 -8.85
CA PRO A 152 6.44 -10.50 -9.07
C PRO A 152 6.14 -11.99 -8.86
N SER A 153 6.98 -12.85 -9.44
CA SER A 153 6.87 -14.29 -9.25
C SER A 153 7.02 -14.64 -7.77
N VAL A 154 6.14 -15.52 -7.29
CA VAL A 154 6.23 -16.09 -5.94
C VAL A 154 7.40 -17.08 -5.92
N ASN A 155 8.18 -17.06 -4.84
CA ASN A 155 9.28 -18.01 -4.68
C ASN A 155 8.73 -19.43 -4.53
N LYS A 156 9.49 -20.40 -5.04
CA LYS A 156 9.18 -21.81 -4.80
C LYS A 156 9.11 -22.08 -3.29
N PRO A 157 8.15 -22.90 -2.83
CA PRO A 157 8.16 -23.35 -1.45
C PRO A 157 9.50 -24.03 -1.14
N ARG A 158 9.98 -23.87 0.08
CA ARG A 158 11.15 -24.60 0.56
C ARG A 158 10.70 -26.03 0.83
N ASP A 159 11.30 -26.99 0.13
CA ASP A 159 10.96 -28.41 0.23
C ASP A 159 12.19 -29.29 0.50
N ARG A 160 13.27 -28.68 1.00
CA ARG A 160 14.46 -29.43 1.41
C ARG A 160 14.15 -30.22 2.69
N ARG A 161 14.30 -31.53 2.62
CA ARG A 161 14.29 -32.45 3.77
C ARG A 161 15.71 -32.71 4.27
N LEU A 162 15.83 -33.34 5.44
CA LEU A 162 17.12 -33.80 5.95
C LEU A 162 17.69 -34.84 4.98
N GLU A 163 18.95 -34.65 4.59
CA GLU A 163 19.70 -35.62 3.79
C GLU A 163 20.27 -36.73 4.69
N GLU A 164 20.73 -37.84 4.10
CA GLU A 164 21.30 -38.97 4.83
C GLU A 164 22.46 -38.51 5.74
N GLY A 165 22.45 -38.89 7.01
CA GLY A 165 23.45 -38.47 8.00
C GLY A 165 23.24 -37.06 8.58
N GLU A 166 22.27 -36.26 8.11
CA GLU A 166 21.94 -34.96 8.73
C GLU A 166 21.10 -35.12 10.00
N GLU A 167 20.19 -36.09 10.02
CA GLU A 167 19.33 -36.37 11.17
C GLU A 167 20.16 -36.79 12.39
N GLU A 168 21.09 -37.73 12.21
CA GLU A 168 21.93 -38.22 13.30
C GLU A 168 22.81 -37.10 13.87
N ARG A 169 23.38 -36.26 13.00
CA ARG A 169 24.19 -35.10 13.42
C ARG A 169 23.35 -34.07 14.17
N LEU A 170 22.12 -33.81 13.71
CA LEU A 170 21.18 -32.92 14.37
C LEU A 170 20.82 -33.45 15.76
N LEU A 171 20.43 -34.72 15.87
CA LEU A 171 20.07 -35.35 17.14
C LEU A 171 21.24 -35.43 18.11
N GLN A 172 22.47 -35.68 17.64
CA GLN A 172 23.69 -35.63 18.46
C GLN A 172 23.94 -34.22 19.02
N ALA A 173 23.78 -33.18 18.21
CA ALA A 173 23.90 -31.80 18.68
C ALA A 173 22.81 -31.45 19.70
N CYS A 174 21.57 -31.94 19.51
CA CYS A 174 20.49 -31.73 20.46
C CYS A 174 20.77 -32.35 21.84
N LYS A 175 21.48 -33.48 21.91
CA LYS A 175 21.88 -34.13 23.17
C LYS A 175 22.92 -33.35 23.98
N GLN A 176 23.66 -32.44 23.33
CA GLN A 176 24.63 -31.57 24.00
C GLN A 176 23.98 -30.34 24.64
N SER A 177 22.69 -30.10 24.37
CA SER A 177 21.93 -29.01 24.99
C SER A 177 21.78 -29.25 26.50
N SER A 178 21.88 -28.17 27.27
CA SER A 178 21.60 -28.19 28.71
C SER A 178 20.13 -28.49 29.04
N ASN A 179 19.22 -28.32 28.08
CA ASN A 179 17.81 -28.64 28.24
C ASN A 179 17.53 -30.10 27.86
N HIS A 180 17.24 -30.91 28.87
CA HIS A 180 16.93 -32.34 28.73
C HIS A 180 15.77 -32.64 27.77
N TRP A 181 14.79 -31.73 27.63
CA TRP A 181 13.63 -31.90 26.75
C TRP A 181 13.90 -31.57 25.28
N PHE A 182 15.05 -30.97 24.98
CA PHE A 182 15.33 -30.48 23.63
C PHE A 182 15.56 -31.61 22.63
N HIS A 183 16.19 -32.71 23.03
CA HIS A 183 16.36 -33.85 22.14
C HIS A 183 15.03 -34.60 21.86
N PRO A 184 14.23 -34.99 22.88
CA PRO A 184 12.94 -35.65 22.65
C PRO A 184 11.97 -34.83 21.80
N ILE A 185 11.88 -33.51 22.02
CA ILE A 185 10.94 -32.66 21.25
C ILE A 185 11.36 -32.53 19.78
N VAL A 186 12.67 -32.51 19.50
CA VAL A 186 13.18 -32.45 18.13
C VAL A 186 12.95 -33.78 17.41
N GLN A 187 13.15 -34.91 18.09
CA GLN A 187 12.89 -36.23 17.52
C GLN A 187 11.42 -36.38 17.08
N VAL A 188 10.48 -36.05 17.96
CA VAL A 188 9.03 -36.10 17.64
C VAL A 188 8.63 -35.09 16.55
N ALA A 189 9.35 -33.98 16.40
CA ALA A 189 9.03 -32.96 15.41
C ALA A 189 9.56 -33.28 14.00
N ILE A 190 10.51 -34.21 13.88
CA ILE A 190 11.11 -34.65 12.60
C ILE A 190 10.36 -35.87 12.04
N GLU A 191 9.88 -36.77 12.92
CA GLU A 191 8.96 -37.88 12.61
C GLU A 191 7.59 -37.38 12.09
#